data_AF-A0A7J7MKJ5-F1
#
_entry.id   AF-A0A7J7MKJ5-F1
#
_cell.length_a   1.000
_cell.length_b   1.000
_cell.length_c   1.000
_cell.angle_alpha   90.00
_cell.angle_beta   90.00
_cell.angle_gamma   90.00
#
_symmetry.space_group_name_H-M   'P 1'
#
loop_
_entity.id
_entity.type
_entity.pdbx_description
1 polymer ?
#
loop_
_entity_poly.entity_id
_entity_poly.type
_entity_poly.pdbx_seq_one_letter_code
_entity_poly.pdbx_strand_id
1 'polypeptide(L)'
;MRRTVLQMLRDRGYLVGNSEINMNRADFIAEFGETIKRDDLTILKAKPDNPTDQVYVFFPEEEKIGIKSVKNYIARMKNDNVFKAILVVRKVTPS
;
A
#
# COMPACT_ATOMS: atom_id res chain seq x y z
N MET A 1 5.33 9.89 -0.10
CA MET A 1 5.29 8.45 0.24
C MET A 1 4.46 7.65 -0.78
N ARG A 2 3.13 7.83 -0.86
CA ARG A 2 2.25 7.04 -1.78
C ARG A 2 2.68 7.10 -3.25
N ARG A 3 3.00 8.30 -3.78
CA ARG A 3 3.51 8.49 -5.15
C ARG A 3 4.76 7.65 -5.45
N THR A 4 5.73 7.64 -4.55
CA THR A 4 6.99 6.88 -4.71
C THR A 4 6.73 5.38 -4.72
N VAL A 5 5.82 4.89 -3.87
CA VAL A 5 5.41 3.48 -3.88
C VAL A 5 4.72 3.12 -5.20
N LEU A 6 3.85 3.98 -5.72
CA LEU A 6 3.19 3.77 -7.01
C LEU A 6 4.19 3.75 -8.18
N GLN A 7 5.19 4.63 -8.18
CA GLN A 7 6.30 4.59 -9.13
C GLN A 7 7.07 3.27 -9.03
N MET A 8 7.43 2.88 -7.82
CA MET A 8 8.14 1.63 -7.52
C MET A 8 7.33 0.37 -7.90
N LEU A 9 6.00 0.41 -7.85
CA LEU A 9 5.13 -0.65 -8.35
C LEU A 9 5.09 -0.68 -9.88
N ARG A 10 5.03 0.49 -10.53
CA ARG A 10 5.13 0.60 -11.99
C ARG A 10 6.45 0.01 -12.51
N ASP A 11 7.56 0.34 -11.87
CA ASP A 11 8.89 -0.16 -12.24
C ASP A 11 9.00 -1.69 -12.08
N ARG A 12 8.18 -2.29 -11.21
CA ARG A 12 8.04 -3.75 -11.06
C ARG A 12 7.03 -4.40 -12.02
N GLY A 13 6.45 -3.62 -12.94
CA GLY A 13 5.51 -4.09 -13.95
C GLY A 13 4.05 -4.20 -13.47
N TYR A 14 3.69 -3.61 -12.33
CA TYR A 14 2.29 -3.54 -11.91
C TYR A 14 1.54 -2.43 -12.66
N LEU A 15 0.24 -2.63 -12.87
CA LEU A 15 -0.60 -1.67 -13.58
C LEU A 15 -0.87 -0.43 -12.71
N VAL A 16 -0.18 0.68 -13.01
CA VAL A 16 -0.32 1.94 -12.27
C VAL A 16 -0.61 3.10 -13.23
N GLY A 17 -1.78 3.72 -13.09
CA GLY A 17 -2.20 4.83 -13.94
C GLY A 17 -1.35 6.09 -13.75
N ASN A 18 -1.18 6.87 -14.81
CA ASN A 18 -0.48 8.17 -14.72
C ASN A 18 -1.22 9.18 -13.84
N SER A 19 -2.55 9.13 -13.84
CA SER A 19 -3.40 9.93 -12.94
C SER A 19 -3.12 9.62 -11.46
N GLU A 20 -2.92 8.35 -11.11
CA GLU A 20 -2.65 7.95 -9.72
C GLU A 20 -1.29 8.46 -9.21
N ILE A 21 -0.29 8.56 -10.10
CA ILE A 21 1.03 9.10 -9.76
C ILE A 21 1.01 10.63 -9.70
N ASN A 22 0.22 11.27 -10.56
CA ASN A 22 0.15 12.72 -10.69
C ASN A 22 -0.96 13.35 -9.84
N MET A 23 -1.65 12.57 -9.00
CA MET A 23 -2.66 13.04 -8.07
C MET A 23 -2.13 14.23 -7.26
N ASN A 24 -2.86 15.34 -7.28
CA ASN A 24 -2.48 16.54 -6.56
C ASN A 24 -2.90 16.45 -5.07
N ARG A 25 -2.40 17.38 -4.24
CA ARG A 25 -2.70 17.37 -2.80
C ARG A 25 -4.19 17.60 -2.49
N ALA A 26 -4.88 18.41 -3.30
CA ALA A 26 -6.29 18.71 -3.10
C ALA A 26 -7.16 17.48 -3.36
N ASP A 27 -6.91 16.76 -4.47
CA ASP A 27 -7.59 15.50 -4.81
C ASP A 27 -7.35 14.45 -3.73
N PHE A 28 -6.12 14.37 -3.22
CA PHE A 28 -5.78 13.47 -2.13
C PHE A 28 -6.54 13.78 -0.84
N ILE A 29 -6.69 15.05 -0.46
CA ILE A 29 -7.49 15.45 0.71
C ILE A 29 -8.99 15.20 0.47
N ALA A 30 -9.47 15.39 -0.76
CA ALA A 30 -10.84 15.08 -1.11
C ALA A 30 -11.15 13.58 -1.01
N GLU A 31 -10.20 12.71 -1.38
CA GLU A 31 -10.36 11.25 -1.34
C GLU A 31 -10.17 10.66 0.07
N PHE A 32 -9.18 11.14 0.83
CA PHE A 32 -8.81 10.56 2.14
C PHE A 32 -9.23 11.39 3.36
N GLY A 33 -9.78 12.59 3.15
CA GLY A 33 -10.12 13.53 4.20
C GLY A 33 -8.89 14.25 4.81
N GLU A 34 -9.16 15.16 5.75
CA GLU A 34 -8.08 15.88 6.48
C GLU A 34 -7.35 14.97 7.48
N THR A 35 -8.06 14.02 8.10
CA THR A 35 -7.50 13.05 9.05
C THR A 35 -7.31 11.70 8.37
N ILE A 36 -6.18 11.55 7.69
CA ILE A 36 -5.84 10.35 6.92
C ILE A 36 -5.58 9.19 7.88
N LYS A 37 -6.40 8.14 7.81
CA LYS A 37 -6.05 6.87 8.45
C LYS A 37 -5.07 6.11 7.58
N ARG A 38 -4.07 5.54 8.24
CA ARG A 38 -3.00 4.73 7.64
C ARG A 38 -3.54 3.53 6.87
N ASP A 39 -4.60 2.91 7.36
CA ASP A 39 -5.26 1.77 6.72
C ASP A 39 -5.88 2.14 5.35
N ASP A 40 -6.36 3.38 5.19
CA ASP A 40 -6.94 3.89 3.94
C ASP A 40 -5.87 4.10 2.86
N LEU A 41 -4.59 4.15 3.26
CA LEU A 41 -3.46 4.22 2.32
C LEU A 41 -3.11 2.86 1.72
N THR A 42 -3.77 1.78 2.11
CA THR A 42 -3.52 0.44 1.56
C THR A 42 -3.68 0.45 0.05
N ILE A 43 -2.70 -0.10 -0.66
CA ILE A 43 -2.71 -0.20 -2.13
C ILE A 43 -2.84 -1.67 -2.51
N LEU A 44 -3.73 -1.98 -3.45
CA LEU A 44 -3.78 -3.27 -4.14
C LEU A 44 -3.53 -3.03 -5.62
N LYS A 45 -2.55 -3.73 -6.21
CA LYS A 45 -2.28 -3.68 -7.65
C LYS A 45 -2.08 -5.06 -8.23
N ALA A 46 -2.49 -5.23 -9.48
CA ALA A 46 -2.28 -6.44 -10.26
C ALA A 46 -1.33 -6.14 -11.42
N LYS A 47 -0.70 -7.18 -11.97
CA LYS A 47 -0.02 -7.06 -13.26
C LYS A 47 -1.02 -7.01 -14.41
N PRO A 48 -0.71 -6.28 -15.51
CA PRO A 48 -1.60 -6.18 -16.66
C PRO A 48 -1.73 -7.49 -17.44
N ASP A 49 -0.66 -8.29 -17.48
CA ASP A 49 -0.58 -9.58 -18.18
C ASP A 49 -1.11 -10.75 -17.33
N ASN A 50 -1.05 -10.62 -16.00
CA ASN A 50 -1.54 -11.64 -15.08
C ASN A 50 -2.33 -11.03 -13.91
N PRO A 51 -3.67 -10.99 -14.00
CA PRO A 51 -4.53 -10.46 -12.93
C PRO A 51 -4.46 -11.22 -11.61
N THR A 52 -3.98 -12.48 -11.59
CA THR A 52 -3.78 -13.25 -10.36
C THR A 52 -2.46 -12.87 -9.66
N ASP A 53 -1.54 -12.22 -10.37
CA ASP A 53 -0.32 -11.67 -9.79
C ASP A 53 -0.60 -10.29 -9.19
N GLN A 54 -1.11 -10.33 -7.96
CA GLN A 54 -1.47 -9.15 -7.18
C GLN A 54 -0.48 -8.89 -6.05
N VAL A 55 -0.37 -7.63 -5.65
CA VAL A 55 0.45 -7.17 -4.52
C VAL A 55 -0.33 -6.21 -3.65
N TYR A 56 -0.30 -6.46 -2.35
CA TYR A 56 -0.70 -5.49 -1.33
C TYR A 56 0.46 -4.60 -0.92
N VAL A 57 0.19 -3.32 -0.67
CA VAL A 57 1.08 -2.46 0.09
C VAL A 57 0.35 -1.94 1.31
N PHE A 58 0.82 -2.32 2.49
CA PHE A 58 0.27 -1.91 3.78
C PHE A 58 1.11 -0.79 4.39
N PHE A 59 0.44 0.17 5.01
CA PHE A 59 1.05 1.31 5.69
C PHE A 59 0.66 1.27 7.17
N PRO A 60 1.22 0.36 7.98
CA PRO A 60 0.89 0.26 9.40
C PRO A 60 1.12 1.59 10.13
N GLU A 61 0.27 1.88 11.10
CA GLU A 61 0.46 3.01 12.01
C GLU A 61 1.51 2.69 13.08
N GLU A 62 1.53 1.45 13.56
CA GLU A 62 2.44 0.94 14.57
C GLU A 62 3.90 1.03 14.11
N GLU A 63 4.75 1.51 15.01
CA GLU A 63 6.19 1.60 14.81
C GLU A 63 6.86 0.22 14.89
N LYS A 64 6.39 -0.62 15.84
CA LYS A 64 6.77 -2.02 15.98
C LYS A 64 5.57 -2.89 15.65
N ILE A 65 5.69 -3.63 14.56
CA ILE A 65 4.60 -4.50 14.11
C ILE A 65 4.63 -5.78 14.91
N GLY A 66 3.58 -5.98 15.70
CA GLY A 66 3.39 -7.21 16.45
C GLY A 66 2.90 -8.37 15.58
N ILE A 67 3.06 -9.60 16.07
CA ILE A 67 2.56 -10.83 15.42
C ILE A 67 1.04 -10.75 15.16
N LYS A 68 0.29 -10.08 16.04
CA LYS A 68 -1.16 -9.88 15.89
C LYS A 68 -1.48 -9.10 14.61
N SER A 69 -0.79 -7.99 14.37
CA SER A 69 -0.96 -7.15 13.18
C SER A 69 -0.57 -7.91 11.91
N VAL A 70 0.55 -8.64 11.94
CA VAL A 70 0.96 -9.51 10.82
C VAL A 70 -0.10 -10.58 10.50
N LYS A 71 -0.67 -11.24 11.52
CA LYS A 71 -1.74 -12.23 11.33
C LYS A 71 -2.97 -11.63 10.66
N ASN A 72 -3.34 -10.39 11.01
CA ASN A 72 -4.45 -9.69 10.38
C ASN A 72 -4.17 -9.40 8.90
N TYR A 73 -2.96 -8.95 8.55
CA TYR A 73 -2.59 -8.75 7.15
C TYR A 73 -2.59 -10.05 6.35
N ILE A 74 -2.07 -11.14 6.92
CA ILE A 74 -2.10 -12.47 6.30
C ILE A 74 -3.54 -12.96 6.10
N ALA A 75 -4.44 -12.74 7.07
CA ALA A 75 -5.84 -13.13 6.94
C ALA A 75 -6.52 -12.38 5.79
N ARG A 76 -6.31 -11.06 5.67
CA ARG A 76 -6.82 -10.26 4.56
C ARG A 76 -6.28 -10.74 3.22
N MET A 77 -4.97 -10.93 3.12
CA MET A 77 -4.31 -11.48 1.94
C MET A 77 -4.88 -12.83 1.51
N LYS A 78 -5.16 -13.73 2.46
CA LYS A 78 -5.79 -15.03 2.18
C LYS A 78 -7.21 -14.90 1.66
N ASN A 79 -8.02 -14.02 2.24
CA ASN A 79 -9.39 -13.77 1.78
C ASN A 79 -9.41 -13.26 0.34
N ASP A 80 -8.46 -12.38 0.01
CA ASP A 80 -8.35 -11.74 -1.30
C ASP A 80 -7.51 -12.56 -2.30
N ASN A 81 -7.02 -13.75 -1.92
CA ASN A 81 -6.12 -14.61 -2.70
C ASN A 81 -4.85 -13.91 -3.21
N VAL A 82 -4.32 -12.99 -2.42
CA VAL A 82 -3.10 -12.22 -2.73
C VAL A 82 -1.92 -12.80 -1.97
N PHE A 83 -0.86 -13.17 -2.69
CA PHE A 83 0.30 -13.85 -2.09
C PHE A 83 1.52 -12.95 -1.91
N LYS A 84 1.48 -11.71 -2.41
CA LYS A 84 2.59 -10.74 -2.30
C LYS A 84 2.16 -9.53 -1.48
N ALA A 85 3.01 -9.10 -0.56
CA ALA A 85 2.80 -7.88 0.19
C ALA A 85 4.10 -7.11 0.42
N ILE A 86 3.97 -5.78 0.48
CA ILE A 86 5.02 -4.85 0.87
C ILE A 86 4.52 -4.12 2.12
N LEU A 87 5.36 -4.04 3.14
CA LEU A 87 5.03 -3.40 4.42
C LEU A 87 5.90 -2.16 4.59
N VAL A 88 5.27 -0.98 4.58
CA VAL A 88 5.98 0.30 4.67
C VAL A 88 5.92 0.82 6.09
N VAL A 89 6.97 0.56 6.86
CA VAL A 89 7.11 0.96 8.26
C VAL A 89 7.83 2.29 8.41
N ARG A 90 7.49 3.08 9.43
CA ARG A 90 8.26 4.28 9.78
C ARG A 90 9.50 3.85 10.57
N LYS A 91 10.68 4.23 10.09
CA LYS A 91 11.92 4.04 10.84
C LYS A 91 12.02 5.10 11.93
N VAL A 92 12.03 4.68 13.19
CA VAL A 92 12.62 5.47 14.28
C VAL A 92 14.13 5.25 14.26
N THR A 93 14.89 6.33 14.26
CA THR A 93 16.30 6.28 14.60
C THR A 93 16.45 5.72 16.02
N PRO A 94 17.23 4.63 16.23
CA PRO A 94 17.64 4.24 17.57
C PRO A 94 18.39 5.42 18.18
N SER A 95 18.01 5.82 19.40
CA SER A 95 18.81 6.74 20.22
C SER A 95 20.09 6.06 20.69
#